data_AF-A0A2Y9TFK6-F1
#
_entry.id   AF-A0A2Y9TFK6-F1
#
_cell.length_a   1.000
_cell.length_b   1.000
_cell.length_c   1.000
_cell.angle_alpha   90.00
_cell.angle_beta   90.00
_cell.angle_gamma   90.00
#
_symmetry.space_group_name_H-M   'P 1'
#
loop_
_entity.id
_entity.type
_entity.pdbx_description
1 polymer ?
#
loop_
_entity_poly.entity_id
_entity_poly.type
_entity_poly.pdbx_seq_one_letter_code
_entity_poly.pdbx_strand_id
1 'polypeptide(L)' 'MVKLSKEAKQRLQQLFKGGQFAIRWGFIPLVIYLGFKRGADPGMPEPTVLRETVP' A
#
# COMPACT_ATOMS: atom_id res chain seq x y z
N MET A 1 -4.09 -8.94 34.98
CA MET A 1 -4.03 -7.86 33.98
C MET A 1 -2.56 -7.62 33.62
N VAL A 2 -2.12 -8.04 32.44
CA VAL A 2 -0.71 -7.87 32.02
C VAL A 2 -0.46 -6.37 31.83
N LYS A 3 0.27 -5.75 32.77
CA LYS A 3 0.68 -4.35 32.65
C LYS A 3 1.84 -4.29 31.65
N LEU A 4 1.53 -3.94 30.41
CA LEU A 4 2.54 -3.52 29.43
C LEU A 4 3.38 -2.38 30.02
N SER A 5 4.70 -2.56 30.03
CA SER A 5 5.66 -1.51 30.41
C SER A 5 5.42 -0.25 29.57
N LYS A 6 5.68 0.93 30.14
CA LYS A 6 5.53 2.22 29.43
C LYS A 6 6.27 2.22 28.10
N GLU A 7 7.45 1.63 28.07
CA GLU A 7 8.28 1.51 26.88
C GLU A 7 7.64 0.63 25.80
N ALA A 8 7.06 -0.51 26.18
CA ALA A 8 6.36 -1.39 25.24
C ALA A 8 5.13 -0.69 24.63
N LYS A 9 4.38 0.09 25.42
CA LYS A 9 3.25 0.89 24.91
C LYS A 9 3.70 1.95 23.91
N GLN A 10 4.81 2.63 24.18
CA GLN A 10 5.33 3.68 23.32
C GLN A 10 5.81 3.12 21.97
N ARG A 11 6.55 2.00 21.99
CA ARG A 11 6.95 1.29 20.76
C ARG A 11 5.74 0.83 19.95
N LEU A 12 4.72 0.31 20.62
CA LEU A 12 3.48 -0.13 19.97
C LEU A 12 2.74 1.04 19.30
N GLN A 13 2.63 2.19 19.96
CA GLN A 13 2.04 3.40 19.36
C GLN A 13 2.83 3.88 18.14
N GLN A 14 4.16 3.81 18.18
CA GLN A 14 4.99 4.19 17.05
C GLN A 14 4.82 3.24 15.87
N LEU A 15 4.73 1.93 16.13
CA LEU A 15 4.37 0.91 15.15
C LEU A 15 3.01 1.18 14.51
N PHE A 16 1.98 1.51 15.31
CA PHE A 16 0.66 1.82 14.78
C PHE A 16 0.66 3.08 13.89
N LYS A 17 1.38 4.14 14.29
CA LYS A 17 1.51 5.36 13.47
C LYS A 17 2.25 5.07 12.16
N GLY A 18 3.35 4.33 12.22
CA GLY A 18 4.10 3.93 11.03
C GLY A 18 3.29 3.02 10.10
N GLY A 19 2.56 2.06 10.67
CA GLY A 19 1.67 1.17 9.93
C GLY A 19 0.51 1.91 9.26
N GLN A 20 -0.13 2.86 9.95
CA GLN A 20 -1.16 3.70 9.35
C GLN A 20 -0.62 4.52 8.17
N PHE A 21 0.58 5.09 8.29
CA PHE A 21 1.23 5.81 7.20
C PHE A 21 1.52 4.88 6.00
N ALA A 22 2.09 3.69 6.27
CA ALA A 22 2.42 2.71 5.24
C ALA A 22 1.18 2.20 4.50
N ILE A 23 0.07 1.94 5.20
CA ILE A 23 -1.18 1.51 4.56
C ILE A 23 -1.79 2.67 3.76
N ARG A 24 -1.86 3.88 4.33
CA ARG A 24 -2.47 5.06 3.70
C ARG A 24 -1.81 5.40 2.35
N TRP A 25 -0.48 5.32 2.28
CA TRP A 25 0.27 5.68 1.09
C TRP A 25 0.71 4.48 0.24
N GLY A 26 0.82 3.29 0.83
CA GLY A 26 1.29 2.08 0.15
C GLY A 26 0.17 1.27 -0.51
N PHE A 27 -1.09 1.40 -0.06
CA PHE A 27 -2.19 0.60 -0.59
C PHE A 27 -2.44 0.86 -2.08
N ILE A 28 -2.57 2.13 -2.48
CA ILE A 28 -2.87 2.51 -3.87
C ILE A 28 -1.72 2.10 -4.83
N PRO A 29 -0.43 2.43 -4.56
CA PRO A 29 0.67 1.96 -5.39
C PRO A 29 0.75 0.44 -5.52
N LEU A 30 0.47 -0.29 -4.43
CA LEU A 30 0.49 -1.76 -4.46
C LEU A 30 -0.62 -2.32 -5.34
N VAL A 31 -1.85 -1.81 -5.23
CA VAL A 31 -2.98 -2.23 -6.06
C VAL A 31 -2.71 -1.93 -7.53
N ILE A 32 -2.18 -0.74 -7.83
CA ILE A 32 -1.80 -0.34 -9.19
C ILE A 32 -0.73 -1.28 -9.75
N TYR A 33 0.33 -1.56 -8.99
CA TYR A 33 1.38 -2.50 -9.39
C TYR A 33 0.83 -3.90 -9.68
N LEU A 34 -0.08 -4.40 -8.84
CA LEU A 34 -0.72 -5.69 -9.06
C LEU A 34 -1.63 -5.69 -10.29
N GLY A 35 -2.33 -4.58 -10.56
CA GLY A 35 -3.11 -4.38 -11.78
C GLY A 35 -2.25 -4.45 -13.04
N PHE A 36 -1.10 -3.75 -13.04
CA PHE A 36 -0.13 -3.84 -14.14
C PHE A 36 0.45 -5.24 -14.29
N LYS A 37 0.85 -5.88 -13.18
CA LYS A 37 1.47 -7.22 -13.20
C LYS A 37 0.51 -8.32 -13.66
N ARG A 38 -0.79 -8.20 -13.33
CA ARG A 38 -1.81 -9.13 -13.83
C ARG A 38 -1.95 -9.04 -15.34
N GLY A 39 -1.61 -7.90 -15.94
CA GLY A 39 -1.77 -7.64 -17.36
C GLY A 39 -3.23 -7.48 -17.76
N ALA A 40 -3.45 -7.04 -19.00
CA ALA A 40 -4.78 -7.02 -19.60
C ALA A 40 -5.12 -8.40 -20.18
N ASP A 41 -6.40 -8.63 -20.47
CA ASP A 41 -6.85 -9.89 -21.10
C ASP A 41 -6.12 -10.14 -22.44
N PRO A 42 -5.93 -11.42 -22.84
CA PRO A 42 -5.21 -11.75 -24.06
C PRO A 42 -5.78 -11.03 -25.28
N GLY A 43 -4.99 -10.13 -25.88
CA GLY A 43 -5.40 -9.27 -27.00
C GLY A 43 -5.54 -7.79 -26.65
N MET A 44 -5.47 -7.40 -25.38
CA MET A 44 -5.34 -6.00 -24.98
C MET A 44 -3.87 -5.61 -24.72
N PRO A 45 -3.44 -4.41 -25.16
CA PRO A 45 -2.09 -3.92 -24.90
C PRO A 45 -1.89 -3.67 -23.40
N GLU A 46 -0.65 -3.83 -22.94
CA GLU A 46 -0.31 -3.66 -21.53
C GLU A 46 -0.71 -2.25 -21.05
N PRO A 47 -1.37 -2.16 -19.87
CA PRO A 47 -1.66 -0.86 -19.30
C PRO A 47 -0.33 -0.13 -19.09
N THR A 48 -0.24 1.09 -19.60
CA THR A 48 0.95 1.95 -19.49
C THR A 48 0.53 3.25 -18.83
N VAL A 49 1.32 3.74 -17.87
CA VAL A 49 1.02 4.97 -17.10
C VAL A 49 0.69 6.17 -18.00
N LEU A 50 1.34 6.25 -19.17
CA LEU A 50 1.15 7.32 -20.16
C LEU A 50 -0.21 7.29 -20.86
N ARG A 51 -0.87 6.13 -20.96
CA ARG A 51 -2.13 5.98 -21.72
C ARG A 51 -3.37 6.40 -20.92
N GLU A 52 -3.30 6.30 -19.59
CA GLU A 52 -4.37 6.72 -18.67
C GLU A 52 -4.39 8.24 -18.41
N THR A 53 -3.34 8.97 -18.80
CA THR A 53 -3.16 10.40 -18.52
C THR A 53 -3.34 11.31 -19.75
N VAL A 54 -3.62 10.76 -20.92
CA VAL A 54 -3.93 11.55 -22.13
C VAL A 54 -5.47 11.55 -22.29
N PRO A 55 -6.12 12.72 -22.30
CA PRO A 55 -7.57 12.82 -22.49
C PRO A 55 -8.04 12.35 -23.87
#